data_AF-A0A9W4UKM4-F1
#
_entry.id   AF-A0A9W4UKM4-F1
#
_cell.length_a   1.000
_cell.length_b   1.000
_cell.length_c   1.000
_cell.angle_alpha   90.00
_cell.angle_beta   90.00
_cell.angle_gamma   90.00
#
_symmetry.space_group_name_H-M   'P 1'
#
loop_
_entity.id
_entity.type
_entity.pdbx_description
1 polymer ?
#
loop_
_entity_poly.entity_id
_entity_poly.type
_entity_poly.pdbx_seq_one_letter_code
_entity_poly.pdbx_strand_id
1 'polypeptide(L)'
;MSSPTRISQLALLIAQYTANLDRFFVESKLPTPSFEPDALSSLPIPDDLKEVKAAQLELIEACAELQALVTGLKECLHVDYTAYVSIRIILCFKLDKSFAVGESSTFKAMLRFLGLSVINIKRIVRHVILNYCFF
;
A
#
# COMPACT_ATOMS: atom_id res chain seq x y z
N MET A 1 17.68 -10.77 33.51
CA MET A 1 16.51 -10.84 32.61
C MET A 1 17.00 -10.55 31.22
N SER A 2 16.72 -11.42 30.24
CA SER A 2 17.21 -11.22 28.86
C SER A 2 16.61 -9.94 28.30
N SER A 3 17.44 -9.05 27.77
CA SER A 3 16.96 -7.84 27.09
C SER A 3 16.01 -8.23 25.95
N PRO A 4 14.87 -7.54 25.78
CA PRO A 4 13.92 -7.87 24.72
C PRO A 4 14.61 -7.77 23.36
N THR A 5 14.41 -8.77 22.50
CA THR A 5 14.96 -8.78 21.14
C THR A 5 14.39 -7.63 20.31
N ARG A 6 15.13 -7.17 19.29
CA ARG A 6 14.67 -6.08 18.42
C ARG A 6 13.30 -6.36 17.80
N ILE A 7 13.06 -7.60 17.37
CA ILE A 7 11.76 -8.05 16.84
C ILE A 7 10.63 -7.83 17.85
N SER A 8 10.85 -8.22 19.12
CA SER A 8 9.84 -8.03 20.17
C SER A 8 9.60 -6.55 20.50
N GLN A 9 10.65 -5.72 20.43
CA GLN A 9 10.52 -4.27 20.64
C GLN A 9 9.71 -3.61 19.51
N LEU A 10 9.99 -3.97 18.25
CA LEU A 10 9.27 -3.46 17.09
C LEU A 10 7.79 -3.86 17.13
N ALA A 11 7.48 -5.09 17.51
CA ALA A 11 6.08 -5.52 17.65
C ALA A 11 5.31 -4.70 18.69
N LEU A 12 5.95 -4.36 19.82
CA LEU A 12 5.34 -3.49 20.84
C LEU A 12 5.13 -2.06 20.33
N LEU A 13 6.12 -1.50 19.61
CA LEU A 13 6.00 -0.17 19.01
C LEU A 13 4.87 -0.11 17.97
N ILE A 14 4.80 -1.11 17.09
CA ILE A 14 3.73 -1.25 16.09
C ILE A 14 2.36 -1.30 16.77
N ALA A 15 2.21 -2.08 17.85
CA ALA A 15 0.96 -2.14 18.60
C ALA A 15 0.58 -0.80 19.24
N GLN A 16 1.57 -0.05 19.76
CA GLN A 16 1.33 1.27 20.35
C GLN A 16 0.92 2.31 19.30
N TYR A 17 1.64 2.40 18.18
CA TYR A 17 1.34 3.36 17.13
C TYR A 17 0.03 3.03 16.40
N THR A 18 -0.28 1.75 16.16
CA THR A 18 -1.57 1.35 15.59
C THR A 18 -2.74 1.71 16.50
N ALA A 19 -2.63 1.49 17.82
CA ALA A 19 -3.66 1.89 18.77
C ALA A 19 -3.88 3.41 18.82
N ASN A 20 -2.81 4.21 18.66
CA ASN A 20 -2.92 5.66 18.62
C ASN A 20 -3.60 6.16 17.33
N LEU A 21 -3.25 5.57 16.18
CA LEU A 21 -3.90 5.90 14.91
C LEU A 21 -5.36 5.47 14.88
N ASP A 22 -5.68 4.27 15.36
CA ASP A 22 -7.05 3.78 15.43
C ASP A 22 -7.92 4.68 16.31
N ARG A 23 -7.41 5.08 17.48
CA ARG A 23 -8.07 6.06 18.34
C ARG A 23 -8.31 7.39 17.62
N PHE A 24 -7.32 7.89 16.87
CA PHE A 24 -7.46 9.12 16.09
C PHE A 24 -8.56 9.01 15.02
N PHE A 25 -8.64 7.90 14.28
CA PHE A 25 -9.70 7.69 13.29
C PHE A 25 -11.08 7.64 13.94
N VAL A 26 -11.21 6.94 15.07
CA VAL A 26 -12.47 6.84 15.83
C VAL A 26 -12.90 8.20 16.40
N GLU A 27 -12.00 8.94 17.06
CA GLU A 27 -12.29 10.25 17.66
C GLU A 27 -12.64 11.30 16.59
N SER A 28 -11.94 11.26 15.46
CA SER A 28 -12.18 12.17 14.34
C SER A 28 -13.38 11.78 13.47
N LYS A 29 -14.05 10.66 13.79
CA LYS A 29 -15.15 10.07 12.99
C LYS A 29 -14.76 9.86 11.53
N LEU A 30 -13.49 9.55 11.29
CA LEU A 30 -12.95 9.28 9.96
C LEU A 30 -13.15 7.79 9.62
N PRO A 31 -13.37 7.46 8.34
CA PRO A 31 -13.36 6.07 7.89
C PRO A 31 -12.02 5.40 8.19
N THR A 32 -12.06 4.17 8.69
CA THR A 32 -10.85 3.36 8.88
C THR A 32 -10.21 3.04 7.53
N PRO A 33 -8.86 3.06 7.41
CA PRO A 33 -8.17 2.65 6.19
C PRO A 33 -8.57 1.23 5.77
N SER A 34 -8.87 1.04 4.48
CA SER A 34 -9.24 -0.26 3.92
C SER A 34 -8.75 -0.38 2.47
N PHE A 35 -8.73 -1.60 1.95
CA PHE A 35 -8.47 -1.88 0.52
C PHE A 35 -9.77 -2.01 -0.30
N GLU A 36 -10.93 -1.77 0.32
CA GLU A 36 -12.22 -1.79 -0.36
C GLU A 36 -12.39 -0.59 -1.30
N PRO A 37 -13.24 -0.69 -2.34
CA PRO A 37 -13.44 0.38 -3.32
C PRO A 37 -13.99 1.69 -2.75
N ASP A 38 -14.67 1.62 -1.60
CA ASP A 38 -15.24 2.76 -0.87
C ASP A 38 -14.26 3.35 0.16
N ALA A 39 -13.07 2.77 0.30
CA ALA A 39 -12.04 3.28 1.18
C ALA A 39 -11.51 4.64 0.71
N LEU A 40 -11.02 5.42 1.67
CA LEU A 40 -10.41 6.72 1.38
C LEU A 40 -9.15 6.55 0.52
N SER A 41 -9.12 7.23 -0.64
CA SER A 41 -7.98 7.23 -1.57
C SER A 41 -6.70 7.80 -0.96
N SER A 42 -6.84 8.66 0.04
CA SER A 42 -5.75 9.19 0.85
C SER A 42 -6.21 9.32 2.29
N LEU A 43 -5.30 9.10 3.24
CA LEU A 43 -5.61 9.27 4.65
C LEU A 43 -5.71 10.76 4.98
N PRO A 44 -6.88 11.26 5.41
CA PRO A 44 -7.11 12.66 5.69
C PRO A 44 -6.54 13.03 7.06
N ILE A 45 -5.21 12.91 7.19
CA ILE A 45 -4.48 13.34 8.38
C ILE A 45 -4.08 14.80 8.15
N PRO A 46 -4.68 15.78 8.86
CA PRO A 46 -4.35 17.19 8.71
C PRO A 46 -2.85 17.46 8.90
N ASP A 47 -2.29 18.36 8.10
CA ASP A 47 -0.89 18.80 8.25
C ASP A 47 -0.62 19.45 9.63
N ASP A 48 -1.67 19.97 10.26
CA ASP A 48 -1.60 20.60 11.57
C ASP A 48 -1.33 19.59 12.70
N LEU A 49 -1.64 18.32 12.50
CA LEU A 49 -1.44 17.24 13.47
C LEU A 49 -0.11 16.53 13.23
N LYS A 50 0.98 17.26 13.48
CA LYS A 50 2.36 16.78 13.33
C LYS A 50 2.64 15.49 14.11
N GLU A 51 2.04 15.34 15.30
CA GLU A 51 2.22 14.16 16.15
C GLU A 51 1.61 12.89 15.52
N VAL A 52 0.43 13.00 14.92
CA VAL A 52 -0.25 11.88 14.26
C VAL A 52 0.50 11.47 12.99
N LYS A 53 1.00 12.45 12.22
CA LYS A 53 1.85 12.17 11.05
C LYS A 53 3.18 11.53 11.43
N ALA A 54 3.83 12.00 12.49
CA ALA A 54 5.05 11.39 13.00
C ALA A 54 4.79 9.94 13.43
N ALA A 55 3.72 9.69 14.20
CA ALA A 55 3.34 8.33 14.59
C ALA A 55 3.04 7.41 13.39
N GLN A 56 2.43 7.95 12.32
CA GLN A 56 2.22 7.21 11.08
C GLN A 56 3.54 6.83 10.40
N LEU A 57 4.48 7.78 10.29
CA LEU A 57 5.78 7.53 9.68
C LEU A 57 6.58 6.49 10.47
N GLU A 58 6.65 6.66 11.80
CA GLU A 58 7.32 5.73 12.71
C GLU A 58 6.71 4.32 12.64
N LEU A 59 5.39 4.21 12.47
CA LEU A 59 4.72 2.93 12.25
C LEU A 59 5.16 2.28 10.94
N ILE A 60 5.21 3.05 9.84
CA ILE A 60 5.64 2.53 8.53
C ILE A 60 7.09 2.04 8.60
N GLU A 61 7.97 2.82 9.22
CA GLU A 61 9.38 2.47 9.39
C GLU A 61 9.56 1.24 10.28
N ALA A 62 8.84 1.14 11.40
CA ALA A 62 8.88 -0.02 12.29
C ALA A 62 8.37 -1.29 11.59
N CYS A 63 7.30 -1.20 10.77
CA CYS A 63 6.81 -2.30 9.96
C CYS A 63 7.83 -2.72 8.90
N ALA A 64 8.47 -1.78 8.22
CA ALA A 64 9.50 -2.06 7.22
C ALA A 64 10.74 -2.71 7.84
N GLU A 65 11.19 -2.23 9.01
CA GLU A 65 12.30 -2.83 9.75
C GLU A 65 11.95 -4.25 10.21
N LEU A 66 10.75 -4.45 10.77
CA LEU A 66 10.29 -5.77 11.20
C LEU A 66 10.22 -6.74 10.00
N GLN A 67 9.68 -6.29 8.88
CA GLN A 67 9.64 -7.07 7.64
C GLN A 67 11.04 -7.45 7.18
N ALA A 68 12.00 -6.51 7.17
CA ALA A 68 13.38 -6.77 6.77
C ALA A 68 14.08 -7.78 7.70
N LEU A 69 13.90 -7.64 9.02
CA LEU A 69 14.48 -8.55 10.01
C LEU A 69 13.92 -9.98 9.89
N VAL A 70 12.61 -10.11 9.65
CA VAL A 70 11.95 -11.42 9.53
C VAL A 70 12.22 -12.07 8.17
N THR A 71 12.34 -11.28 7.10
CA THR A 71 12.71 -11.76 5.76
C THR A 71 14.15 -12.28 5.75
N GLY A 72 15.05 -11.61 6.48
CA GLY A 72 16.46 -11.99 6.58
C GLY A 72 17.32 -11.36 5.48
N LEU A 73 18.58 -11.04 5.84
CA LEU A 73 19.52 -10.27 5.00
C LEU A 73 19.74 -10.83 3.59
N LYS A 74 19.75 -12.16 3.44
CA LYS A 74 20.00 -12.81 2.16
C LYS A 74 18.81 -12.66 1.22
N GLU A 75 17.61 -12.75 1.76
CA GLU A 75 16.37 -12.70 1.00
C GLU A 75 15.99 -11.26 0.66
N CYS A 76 16.48 -10.27 1.42
CA CYS A 76 16.45 -8.85 1.04
C CYS A 76 17.19 -8.55 -0.27
N LEU A 77 18.12 -9.40 -0.72
CA LEU A 77 18.79 -9.26 -2.02
C LEU A 77 17.92 -9.76 -3.18
N HIS A 78 16.83 -10.46 -2.89
CA HIS A 78 15.84 -10.86 -3.88
C HIS A 78 14.94 -9.66 -4.20
N VAL A 79 15.53 -8.66 -4.87
CA VAL A 79 14.81 -7.45 -5.27
C VAL A 79 13.77 -7.82 -6.32
N ASP A 80 12.51 -7.51 -6.05
CA ASP A 80 11.45 -7.61 -7.05
C ASP A 80 11.60 -6.46 -8.07
N TYR A 81 12.49 -6.67 -9.04
CA TYR A 81 12.72 -5.74 -10.14
C TYR A 81 11.47 -5.57 -11.04
N THR A 82 10.50 -6.48 -10.93
CA THR A 82 9.25 -6.42 -11.68
C THR A 82 8.18 -5.57 -11.01
N ALA A 83 8.26 -5.37 -9.69
CA ALA A 83 7.33 -4.57 -8.87
C ALA A 83 6.90 -3.26 -9.55
N TYR A 84 7.86 -2.49 -10.07
CA TYR A 84 7.63 -1.17 -10.66
C TYR A 84 7.36 -1.16 -12.17
N VAL A 85 7.64 -2.26 -12.87
CA VAL A 85 7.45 -2.33 -14.33
C VAL A 85 5.97 -2.19 -14.68
N SER A 86 5.10 -2.84 -13.92
CA SER A 86 3.65 -2.78 -14.14
C SER A 86 3.08 -1.39 -13.86
N ILE A 87 3.57 -0.70 -12.83
CA ILE A 87 3.18 0.69 -12.52
C ILE A 87 3.57 1.62 -13.67
N ARG A 88 4.80 1.49 -14.19
CA ARG A 88 5.25 2.29 -15.34
C ARG A 88 4.38 2.05 -16.57
N ILE A 89 3.98 0.80 -16.82
CA ILE A 89 3.09 0.46 -17.94
C ILE A 89 1.70 1.07 -17.72
N ILE A 90 1.13 1.03 -16.51
CA ILE A 90 -0.16 1.69 -16.21
C ILE A 90 -0.10 3.16 -16.57
N LEU A 91 0.91 3.89 -16.08
CA LEU A 91 1.03 5.33 -16.29
C LEU A 91 1.31 5.69 -17.75
N CYS A 92 2.21 4.96 -18.43
CA CYS A 92 2.51 5.20 -19.84
C CYS A 92 1.31 4.95 -20.76
N PHE A 93 0.54 3.90 -20.47
CA PHE A 93 -0.65 3.54 -21.25
C PHE A 93 -1.94 4.14 -20.69
N LYS A 94 -1.84 5.04 -19.70
CA LYS A 94 -2.98 5.72 -19.07
C LYS A 94 -4.09 4.75 -18.63
N LEU A 95 -3.71 3.56 -18.16
CA LEU A 95 -4.67 2.55 -17.70
C LEU A 95 -5.38 3.01 -16.42
N ASP A 96 -4.74 3.89 -15.63
CA ASP A 96 -5.32 4.64 -14.50
C ASP A 96 -6.54 5.48 -14.88
N LYS A 97 -6.74 5.74 -16.18
CA LYS A 97 -7.87 6.53 -16.71
C LYS A 97 -8.88 5.68 -17.47
N SER A 98 -8.74 4.36 -17.44
CA SER A 98 -9.58 3.45 -18.22
C SER A 98 -10.97 3.21 -17.61
N PHE A 99 -11.15 3.53 -16.33
CA PHE A 99 -12.42 3.53 -15.60
C PHE A 99 -12.34 4.55 -14.45
N ALA A 100 -13.49 5.07 -13.99
CA ALA A 100 -13.51 5.97 -12.84
C ALA A 100 -13.39 5.19 -11.53
N VAL A 101 -12.96 5.85 -10.45
CA VAL A 101 -12.93 5.26 -9.11
C VAL A 101 -14.33 4.77 -8.72
N GLY A 102 -14.44 3.52 -8.30
CA GLY A 102 -15.70 2.87 -7.95
C GLY A 102 -16.44 2.22 -9.12
N GLU A 103 -15.97 2.39 -10.36
CA GLU A 103 -16.53 1.70 -11.53
C GLU A 103 -15.78 0.40 -11.82
N SER A 104 -16.52 -0.60 -12.31
CA SER A 104 -15.91 -1.82 -12.85
C SER A 104 -15.82 -1.74 -14.37
N SER A 105 -14.68 -2.14 -14.93
CA SER A 105 -14.49 -2.25 -16.38
C SER A 105 -14.09 -3.66 -16.78
N THR A 106 -14.33 -3.99 -18.05
CA THR A 106 -13.93 -5.30 -18.61
C THR A 106 -12.58 -5.18 -19.31
N PHE A 107 -11.79 -6.26 -19.31
CA PHE A 107 -10.53 -6.28 -20.06
C PHE A 107 -10.70 -5.96 -21.56
N LYS A 108 -11.88 -6.25 -22.13
CA LYS A 108 -12.20 -5.90 -23.52
C LYS A 108 -12.46 -4.39 -23.69
N ALA A 109 -13.09 -3.74 -22.71
CA ALA A 109 -13.28 -2.29 -22.73
C ALA A 109 -11.94 -1.55 -22.56
N MET A 110 -11.03 -2.09 -21.74
CA MET A 110 -9.67 -1.55 -21.57
C MET A 110 -8.83 -1.59 -22.85
N LEU A 111 -9.13 -2.46 -23.83
CA LEU A 111 -8.45 -2.46 -25.14
C LEU A 111 -8.61 -1.15 -25.92
N ARG A 112 -9.64 -0.36 -25.61
CA ARG A 112 -9.84 0.95 -26.24
C ARG A 112 -8.78 1.96 -25.79
N PHE A 113 -8.16 1.73 -24.64
CA PHE A 113 -7.10 2.54 -24.08
C PHE A 113 -5.74 1.94 -24.46
N LEU A 114 -5.30 2.31 -25.66
CA LEU A 114 -4.02 1.98 -26.29
C LEU A 114 -3.80 0.50 -26.64
N GLY A 115 -3.06 0.26 -27.72
CA GLY A 115 -2.94 -1.00 -28.48
C GLY A 115 -2.25 -2.19 -27.79
N LEU A 116 -2.56 -2.44 -26.52
CA LEU A 116 -2.14 -3.61 -25.77
C LEU A 116 -3.08 -4.79 -26.02
N SER A 117 -2.54 -6.00 -25.98
CA SER A 117 -3.35 -7.22 -26.05
C SER A 117 -4.04 -7.50 -24.70
N VAL A 118 -5.20 -8.17 -24.74
CA VAL A 118 -5.94 -8.60 -23.52
C VAL A 118 -5.04 -9.40 -22.57
N ILE A 119 -4.16 -10.23 -23.12
CA ILE A 119 -3.24 -11.07 -22.35
C ILE A 119 -2.28 -10.18 -21.53
N ASN A 120 -1.74 -9.13 -22.14
CA ASN A 120 -0.83 -8.21 -21.45
C ASN A 120 -1.56 -7.39 -20.39
N ILE A 121 -2.77 -6.89 -20.69
CA ILE A 121 -3.59 -6.18 -19.69
C ILE A 121 -3.87 -7.07 -18.47
N LYS A 122 -4.26 -8.33 -18.68
CA LYS A 122 -4.47 -9.28 -17.57
C LYS A 122 -3.22 -9.50 -16.73
N ARG A 123 -2.04 -9.59 -17.36
CA ARG A 123 -0.75 -9.74 -16.66
C ARG A 123 -0.43 -8.53 -15.80
N ILE A 124 -0.61 -7.33 -16.36
CA ILE A 124 -0.40 -6.05 -15.65
C ILE A 124 -1.35 -5.96 -14.46
N VAL A 125 -2.65 -6.13 -14.67
CA VAL A 125 -3.67 -6.04 -13.61
C VAL A 125 -3.39 -7.05 -12.49
N ARG A 126 -3.08 -8.31 -12.82
CA ARG A 126 -2.72 -9.31 -11.82
C ARG A 126 -1.52 -8.87 -10.99
N HIS A 127 -0.47 -8.40 -11.63
CA HIS A 127 0.76 -7.98 -10.96
C HIS A 127 0.52 -6.80 -10.02
N VAL A 128 -0.37 -5.90 -10.41
CA VAL A 128 -0.71 -4.69 -9.67
C VAL A 128 -1.53 -5.01 -8.42
N ILE A 129 -2.49 -5.95 -8.54
CA ILE A 129 -3.25 -6.48 -7.39
C ILE A 129 -2.29 -7.13 -6.38
N LEU A 130 -1.32 -7.92 -6.84
CA LEU A 130 -0.35 -8.58 -5.94
C LEU A 130 0.54 -7.60 -5.17
N ASN A 131 0.73 -6.39 -5.69
CA ASN A 131 1.53 -5.33 -5.06
C ASN A 131 0.66 -4.28 -4.35
N TYR A 132 -0.65 -4.52 -4.19
CA TYR A 132 -1.60 -3.59 -3.59
C TYR A 132 -1.58 -2.18 -4.21
N CYS A 133 -1.20 -2.07 -5.50
CA CYS A 133 -1.05 -0.80 -6.21
C CYS A 133 -2.32 -0.47 -7.02
N PHE A 134 -3.47 -0.35 -6.38
CA PHE A 134 -4.73 -0.10 -7.10
C PHE A 134 -4.74 1.28 -7.78
N PHE A 135 -5.43 1.38 -8.93
CA PHE A 135 -5.56 2.58 -9.75
C PHE A 135 -6.99 2.73 -10.27
#